data_AF-A0A9Q0V515-F1
#
_entry.id   AF-A0A9Q0V515-F1
#
_cell.length_a   1.000
_cell.length_b   1.000
_cell.length_c   1.000
_cell.angle_alpha   90.00
_cell.angle_beta   90.00
_cell.angle_gamma   90.00
#
_symmetry.space_group_name_H-M   'P 1'
#
loop_
_entity.id
_entity.type
_entity.pdbx_description
1 polymer ?
#
loop_
_entity_poly.entity_id
_entity_poly.type
_entity_poly.pdbx_seq_one_letter_code
_entity_poly.pdbx_strand_id
1 'polypeptide(L)'
;MMRIPAQKQENLSDSMLKLSFGDSINCILEIAPHEYLPRIHITSVGKKKVHVINFSNIEFDLLIRDLMRDLVKHMGSGLSFQVTNIRPKLSNNEDYLHEMDLVLSAEAKTLGLTDFKLNHVFANTVAGIVESTLNLKRTSEDEAIVVKWEFELHKLILLPGALEKVLSKLKDLRPEIMVIVEQEANHNNPDILDRVARSFPYYSSVFESIEKELIEFNFESKISWEIDFRRQITNVVAREDIENAERHETQAWWREQLHHLGFHPVRQWFNHTRGCLFRGMDQYIIEGENGCPVLHRYYVPLVFASAWKPELVHSDGGSDNKENAGNPESISSCLELNDLSRIQNECEEEGDPTIMREGNMWSPECPSINEIAASSEIFDILESVCHVYKLPLALTWISDGRETTKNSDGKNRLRVEETACYVNDLGAAEFVETCAGFDLEESQGVAGKALLSNIYFVPDVSDLYPADYPFVYEAWKFGLHGAVAIKIRTTYRSSVDYILEFFLPSKMREISEKQLLVNKILSTLLKNRRNSWIVCGIDLNVADAVSEVTAAEMSGITLMPNSGRDSSHLNASTGNKRRRTSEVWKHFEEVRENGELWAICKSCSTRYRGESTRGTTNLHKHLKSCAGRK
;
A
#
# COMPACT_ATOMS: atom_id res chain seq x y z
N MET A 1 -42.67 -44.78 31.94
CA MET A 1 -41.83 -43.64 32.38
C MET A 1 -40.44 -43.85 31.79
N MET A 2 -40.21 -43.37 30.57
CA MET A 2 -38.90 -43.38 29.91
C MET A 2 -38.69 -41.98 29.35
N ARG A 3 -37.63 -41.32 29.84
CA ARG A 3 -37.27 -39.94 29.52
C ARG A 3 -36.59 -39.89 28.15
N ILE A 4 -37.10 -39.01 27.29
CA ILE A 4 -36.45 -38.55 26.06
C ILE A 4 -35.38 -37.51 26.48
N PRO A 5 -34.14 -37.56 25.97
CA PRO A 5 -33.15 -36.53 26.29
C PRO A 5 -33.45 -35.25 25.51
N ALA A 6 -33.34 -34.11 26.19
CA ALA A 6 -33.48 -32.78 25.62
C ALA A 6 -32.47 -32.54 24.49
N GLN A 7 -32.97 -32.16 23.31
CA GLN A 7 -32.15 -31.58 22.25
C GLN A 7 -31.48 -30.32 22.79
N LYS A 8 -30.15 -30.28 22.74
CA LYS A 8 -29.37 -29.04 22.89
C LYS A 8 -29.82 -28.07 21.81
N GLN A 9 -30.58 -27.08 22.24
CA GLN A 9 -30.74 -25.83 21.53
C GLN A 9 -29.38 -25.12 21.65
N GLU A 10 -28.46 -25.38 20.71
CA GLU A 10 -27.23 -24.62 20.61
C GLU A 10 -27.60 -23.18 20.25
N ASN A 11 -27.37 -22.30 21.23
CA ASN A 11 -27.66 -20.88 21.11
C ASN A 11 -26.82 -20.28 19.98
N LEU A 12 -27.48 -19.65 19.01
CA LEU A 12 -26.89 -18.73 18.03
C LEU A 12 -26.10 -17.57 18.68
N SER A 13 -26.16 -17.40 20.01
CA SER A 13 -25.37 -16.41 20.75
C SER A 13 -23.91 -16.79 20.92
N ASP A 14 -23.55 -18.08 20.96
CA ASP A 14 -22.19 -18.52 21.30
C ASP A 14 -21.20 -18.43 20.12
N SER A 15 -21.71 -18.42 18.87
CA SER A 15 -20.87 -18.17 17.69
C SER A 15 -20.55 -16.68 17.49
N MET A 16 -21.43 -15.77 17.95
CA MET A 16 -21.13 -14.33 17.99
C MET A 16 -20.15 -13.96 19.12
N LEU A 17 -20.11 -14.74 20.20
CA LEU A 17 -19.25 -14.49 21.36
C LEU A 17 -17.79 -14.95 21.19
N LYS A 18 -17.43 -15.50 20.02
CA LYS A 18 -16.04 -15.90 19.68
C LYS A 18 -15.37 -14.98 18.66
N LEU A 19 -15.95 -13.82 18.36
CA LEU A 19 -15.20 -12.66 17.87
C LEU A 19 -14.42 -12.11 19.06
N SER A 20 -13.16 -12.54 19.20
CA SER A 20 -12.28 -12.04 20.24
C SER A 20 -12.18 -10.52 20.12
N PHE A 21 -12.50 -9.83 21.20
CA PHE A 21 -12.34 -8.40 21.42
C PHE A 21 -11.07 -7.85 20.74
N GLY A 22 -11.29 -6.99 19.75
CA GLY A 22 -10.30 -6.28 18.95
C GLY A 22 -10.97 -5.81 17.67
N ASP A 23 -10.88 -4.51 17.38
CA ASP A 23 -11.24 -3.84 16.13
C ASP A 23 -12.70 -3.34 16.04
N SER A 24 -12.90 -2.07 16.40
CA SER A 24 -14.09 -1.31 16.05
C SER A 24 -14.28 -1.26 14.54
N ILE A 25 -13.19 -1.35 13.76
CA ILE A 25 -13.19 -1.47 12.30
C ILE A 25 -13.88 -2.76 11.81
N ASN A 26 -13.69 -3.89 12.50
CA ASN A 26 -14.42 -5.13 12.17
C ASN A 26 -15.92 -5.01 12.51
N CYS A 27 -16.29 -4.22 13.52
CA CYS A 27 -17.70 -3.89 13.73
C CYS A 27 -18.30 -3.12 12.53
N ILE A 28 -17.53 -2.26 11.86
CA ILE A 28 -17.94 -1.51 10.65
C ILE A 28 -18.20 -2.45 9.47
N LEU A 29 -17.30 -3.41 9.28
CA LEU A 29 -17.26 -4.32 8.14
C LEU A 29 -18.22 -5.50 8.27
N GLU A 30 -18.46 -5.97 9.50
CA GLU A 30 -19.23 -7.19 9.72
C GLU A 30 -20.67 -6.91 10.15
N ILE A 31 -20.94 -5.86 10.94
CA ILE A 31 -22.28 -5.73 11.54
C ILE A 31 -23.31 -5.21 10.53
N ALA A 32 -22.94 -4.16 9.80
CA ALA A 32 -23.86 -3.45 8.90
C ALA A 32 -24.28 -4.30 7.67
N PRO A 33 -23.38 -5.07 7.02
CA PRO A 33 -23.77 -5.91 5.89
C PRO A 33 -24.53 -7.16 6.33
N HIS A 34 -24.25 -7.70 7.53
CA HIS A 34 -24.95 -8.86 8.09
C HIS A 34 -26.42 -8.58 8.38
N GLU A 35 -26.84 -7.32 8.52
CA GLU A 35 -28.26 -6.95 8.60
C GLU A 35 -29.02 -7.40 7.35
N TYR A 36 -28.35 -7.45 6.19
CA TYR A 36 -28.98 -7.88 4.94
C TYR A 36 -28.93 -9.39 4.75
N LEU A 37 -28.20 -10.15 5.56
CA LEU A 37 -28.09 -11.61 5.44
C LEU A 37 -29.47 -12.31 5.39
N PRO A 38 -30.46 -11.97 6.25
CA PRO A 38 -31.81 -12.51 6.13
C PRO A 38 -32.51 -12.17 4.81
N ARG A 39 -32.24 -11.00 4.22
CA ARG A 39 -32.80 -10.62 2.91
C ARG A 39 -32.14 -11.38 1.78
N ILE A 40 -30.81 -11.46 1.79
CA ILE A 40 -30.04 -12.26 0.83
C ILE A 40 -30.51 -13.72 0.88
N HIS A 41 -30.74 -14.25 2.09
CA HIS A 41 -31.31 -15.57 2.31
C HIS A 41 -32.65 -15.73 1.61
N ILE A 42 -33.65 -14.94 1.98
CA ILE A 42 -35.02 -15.05 1.47
C ILE A 42 -35.05 -14.98 -0.06
N THR A 43 -34.24 -14.13 -0.67
CA THR A 43 -34.19 -13.97 -2.14
C THR A 43 -33.46 -15.11 -2.85
N SER A 44 -32.64 -15.87 -2.13
CA SER A 44 -31.87 -17.00 -2.67
C SER A 44 -32.56 -18.35 -2.46
N VAL A 45 -33.52 -18.44 -1.54
CA VAL A 45 -34.26 -19.69 -1.25
C VAL A 45 -34.95 -20.22 -2.51
N GLY A 46 -34.78 -21.52 -2.75
CA GLY A 46 -35.35 -22.23 -3.90
C GLY A 46 -34.46 -22.24 -5.15
N LYS A 47 -33.35 -21.49 -5.15
CA LYS A 47 -32.33 -21.53 -6.20
C LYS A 47 -31.39 -22.71 -5.99
N LYS A 48 -30.83 -23.25 -7.07
CA LYS A 48 -29.88 -24.40 -7.02
C LYS A 48 -28.43 -23.95 -7.04
N LYS A 49 -28.19 -22.73 -7.50
CA LYS A 49 -26.87 -22.11 -7.57
C LYS A 49 -26.93 -20.73 -6.93
N VAL A 50 -25.92 -20.37 -6.16
CA VAL A 50 -25.72 -19.03 -5.63
C VAL A 50 -24.36 -18.54 -6.11
N HIS A 51 -24.33 -17.38 -6.75
CA HIS A 51 -23.13 -16.71 -7.21
C HIS A 51 -23.00 -15.35 -6.53
N VAL A 52 -22.00 -15.24 -5.65
CA VAL A 52 -21.60 -13.98 -5.03
C VAL A 52 -20.54 -13.31 -5.90
N ILE A 53 -20.84 -12.11 -6.41
CA ILE A 53 -19.90 -11.24 -7.08
C ILE A 53 -19.47 -10.18 -6.06
N ASN A 54 -18.21 -10.25 -5.62
CA ASN A 54 -17.69 -9.43 -4.53
C ASN A 54 -16.67 -8.43 -5.07
N PHE A 55 -16.95 -7.14 -4.91
CA PHE A 55 -16.03 -6.04 -5.19
C PHE A 55 -15.50 -5.54 -3.84
N SER A 56 -14.31 -5.96 -3.46
CA SER A 56 -13.68 -5.59 -2.19
C SER A 56 -12.16 -5.74 -2.29
N ASN A 57 -11.43 -4.81 -1.68
CA ASN A 57 -10.00 -4.95 -1.45
C ASN A 57 -9.67 -5.55 -0.07
N ILE A 58 -10.67 -5.82 0.77
CA ILE A 58 -10.48 -6.30 2.13
C ILE A 58 -10.04 -7.77 2.11
N GLU A 59 -9.11 -8.13 3.00
CA GLU A 59 -8.55 -9.48 3.07
C GLU A 59 -9.52 -10.49 3.71
N PHE A 60 -10.43 -10.04 4.59
CA PHE A 60 -11.40 -10.90 5.27
C PHE A 60 -12.83 -10.39 5.08
N ASP A 61 -13.70 -11.28 4.58
CA ASP A 61 -15.14 -11.04 4.45
C ASP A 61 -15.92 -12.18 5.10
N LEU A 62 -16.37 -11.96 6.34
CA LEU A 62 -17.14 -12.96 7.10
C LEU A 62 -18.58 -13.10 6.60
N LEU A 63 -19.11 -12.12 5.87
CA LEU A 63 -20.48 -12.17 5.34
C LEU A 63 -20.63 -13.33 4.36
N ILE A 64 -19.67 -13.52 3.47
CA ILE A 64 -19.73 -14.61 2.47
C ILE A 64 -19.71 -15.97 3.17
N ARG A 65 -18.85 -16.13 4.18
CA ARG A 65 -18.77 -17.35 4.99
C ARG A 65 -20.09 -17.63 5.70
N ASP A 66 -20.66 -16.63 6.37
CA ASP A 66 -21.85 -16.82 7.18
C ASP A 66 -23.11 -16.93 6.32
N LEU A 67 -23.16 -16.28 5.16
CA LEU A 67 -24.15 -16.54 4.12
C LEU A 67 -24.08 -17.98 3.65
N MET A 68 -22.88 -18.51 3.36
CA MET A 68 -22.71 -19.90 2.94
C MET A 68 -23.26 -20.87 3.98
N ARG A 69 -22.93 -20.69 5.27
CA ARG A 69 -23.46 -21.49 6.38
C ARG A 69 -24.98 -21.46 6.43
N ASP A 70 -25.56 -20.27 6.36
CA ASP A 70 -26.99 -20.06 6.46
C ASP A 70 -27.74 -20.70 5.28
N LEU A 71 -27.27 -20.49 4.04
CA LEU A 71 -27.91 -21.08 2.86
C LEU A 71 -27.80 -22.60 2.85
N VAL A 72 -26.66 -23.20 3.21
CA VAL A 72 -26.52 -24.67 3.28
C VAL A 72 -27.42 -25.27 4.34
N LYS A 73 -27.56 -24.63 5.50
CA LYS A 73 -28.45 -25.09 6.58
C LYS A 73 -29.91 -25.24 6.10
N HIS A 74 -30.33 -24.39 5.17
CA HIS A 74 -31.72 -24.34 4.70
C HIS A 74 -31.96 -25.01 3.34
N MET A 75 -30.98 -25.01 2.43
CA MET A 75 -31.09 -25.58 1.08
C MET A 75 -30.39 -26.94 0.93
N GLY A 76 -29.59 -27.34 1.92
CA GLY A 76 -28.82 -28.59 1.90
C GLY A 76 -27.48 -28.47 1.18
N SER A 77 -26.64 -29.49 1.33
CA SER A 77 -25.27 -29.53 0.79
C SER A 77 -25.19 -29.76 -0.72
N GLY A 78 -26.32 -29.98 -1.40
CA GLY A 78 -26.41 -30.08 -2.86
C GLY A 78 -26.42 -28.72 -3.58
N LEU A 79 -26.36 -27.61 -2.84
CA LEU A 79 -26.27 -26.25 -3.37
C LEU A 79 -24.94 -26.07 -4.13
N SER A 80 -25.00 -25.46 -5.31
CA SER A 80 -23.80 -24.95 -5.99
C SER A 80 -23.49 -23.55 -5.48
N PHE A 81 -22.27 -23.30 -5.02
CA PHE A 81 -21.90 -22.01 -4.44
C PHE A 81 -20.63 -21.46 -5.12
N GLN A 82 -20.76 -20.30 -5.76
CA GLN A 82 -19.67 -19.65 -6.47
C GLN A 82 -19.39 -18.27 -5.87
N VAL A 83 -18.11 -17.94 -5.72
CA VAL A 83 -17.65 -16.61 -5.36
C VAL A 83 -16.73 -16.11 -6.48
N THR A 84 -16.92 -14.87 -6.90
CA THR A 84 -16.02 -14.18 -7.83
C THR A 84 -15.61 -12.86 -7.20
N ASN A 85 -14.36 -12.80 -6.74
CA ASN A 85 -13.78 -11.60 -6.15
C ASN A 85 -13.16 -10.76 -7.26
N ILE A 86 -13.66 -9.54 -7.44
CA ILE A 86 -13.06 -8.53 -8.30
C ILE A 86 -12.32 -7.56 -7.39
N ARG A 87 -10.99 -7.55 -7.48
CA ARG A 87 -10.12 -6.84 -6.54
C ARG A 87 -8.82 -6.39 -7.19
N PRO A 88 -8.07 -5.42 -6.64
CA PRO A 88 -6.75 -5.10 -7.17
C PRO A 88 -5.75 -6.23 -6.91
N LYS A 89 -4.75 -6.36 -7.78
CA LYS A 89 -3.57 -7.21 -7.60
C LYS A 89 -2.53 -6.44 -6.82
N LEU A 90 -2.43 -6.73 -5.53
CA LEU A 90 -1.53 -6.06 -4.60
C LEU A 90 -0.06 -6.43 -4.83
N SER A 91 0.20 -7.66 -5.27
CA SER A 91 1.54 -8.08 -5.64
C SER A 91 1.56 -9.19 -6.68
N ASN A 92 2.75 -9.45 -7.25
CA ASN A 92 2.98 -10.59 -8.14
C ASN A 92 2.97 -11.94 -7.39
N ASN A 93 3.09 -11.91 -6.07
CA ASN A 93 3.02 -13.08 -5.22
C ASN A 93 1.59 -13.21 -4.68
N GLU A 94 0.91 -14.30 -4.99
CA GLU A 94 -0.50 -14.49 -4.64
C GLU A 94 -0.71 -15.01 -3.19
N ASP A 95 0.35 -15.05 -2.38
CA ASP A 95 0.32 -15.49 -0.96
C ASP A 95 -0.76 -14.74 -0.13
N TYR A 96 -1.03 -13.45 -0.41
CA TYR A 96 -2.07 -12.66 0.28
C TYR A 96 -3.51 -13.14 0.01
N LEU A 97 -3.72 -13.87 -1.09
CA LEU A 97 -5.02 -14.49 -1.39
C LEU A 97 -5.23 -15.78 -0.59
N HIS A 98 -4.14 -16.35 -0.06
CA HIS A 98 -4.15 -17.70 0.49
C HIS A 98 -5.08 -17.79 1.70
N GLU A 99 -5.12 -16.78 2.56
CA GLU A 99 -5.88 -16.87 3.81
C GLU A 99 -7.40 -16.89 3.61
N MET A 100 -7.95 -15.95 2.83
CA MET A 100 -9.37 -15.96 2.49
C MET A 100 -9.77 -17.22 1.73
N ASP A 101 -8.93 -17.66 0.79
CA ASP A 101 -9.17 -18.88 0.02
C ASP A 101 -9.20 -20.11 0.92
N LEU A 102 -8.28 -20.17 1.89
CA LEU A 102 -8.26 -21.22 2.90
C LEU A 102 -9.53 -21.20 3.76
N VAL A 103 -9.93 -20.03 4.26
CA VAL A 103 -11.11 -19.88 5.14
C VAL A 103 -12.39 -20.32 4.42
N LEU A 104 -12.67 -19.77 3.23
CA LEU A 104 -13.89 -20.10 2.50
C LEU A 104 -13.89 -21.56 2.00
N SER A 105 -12.73 -22.07 1.56
CA SER A 105 -12.61 -23.47 1.13
C SER A 105 -12.75 -24.45 2.28
N ALA A 106 -12.21 -24.13 3.47
CA ALA A 106 -12.37 -24.95 4.66
C ALA A 106 -13.82 -24.97 5.14
N GLU A 107 -14.50 -23.83 5.08
CA GLU A 107 -15.92 -23.73 5.40
C GLU A 107 -16.77 -24.57 4.45
N ALA A 108 -16.58 -24.42 3.14
CA ALA A 108 -17.31 -25.19 2.13
C ALA A 108 -17.15 -26.71 2.33
N LYS A 109 -15.93 -27.17 2.64
CA LYS A 109 -15.66 -28.58 3.00
C LYS A 109 -16.40 -29.01 4.26
N THR A 110 -16.40 -28.18 5.30
CA THR A 110 -17.08 -28.45 6.57
C THR A 110 -18.59 -28.58 6.40
N LEU A 111 -19.16 -27.77 5.52
CA LEU A 111 -20.58 -27.79 5.15
C LEU A 111 -20.94 -28.91 4.16
N GLY A 112 -19.95 -29.65 3.63
CA GLY A 112 -20.15 -30.74 2.69
C GLY A 112 -20.59 -30.28 1.29
N LEU A 113 -20.32 -29.02 0.92
CA LEU A 113 -20.59 -28.50 -0.42
C LEU A 113 -19.70 -29.20 -1.45
N THR A 114 -20.32 -29.89 -2.41
CA THR A 114 -19.58 -30.63 -3.44
C THR A 114 -19.27 -29.80 -4.69
N ASP A 115 -20.00 -28.70 -4.91
CA ASP A 115 -19.79 -27.75 -6.01
C ASP A 115 -19.55 -26.34 -5.46
N PHE A 116 -18.36 -26.13 -4.91
CA PHE A 116 -17.87 -24.82 -4.49
C PHE A 116 -16.81 -24.30 -5.47
N LYS A 117 -16.93 -23.04 -5.90
CA LYS A 117 -15.99 -22.38 -6.81
C LYS A 117 -15.60 -21.02 -6.28
N LEU A 118 -14.30 -20.74 -6.25
CA LEU A 118 -13.72 -19.47 -5.84
C LEU A 118 -12.83 -18.95 -6.96
N ASN A 119 -13.16 -17.78 -7.49
CA ASN A 119 -12.44 -17.14 -8.59
C ASN A 119 -11.96 -15.75 -8.16
N HIS A 120 -10.77 -15.37 -8.61
CA HIS A 120 -10.23 -14.03 -8.47
C HIS A 120 -10.09 -13.39 -9.86
N VAL A 121 -10.55 -12.15 -9.97
CA VAL A 121 -10.43 -11.31 -11.16
C VAL A 121 -9.73 -10.03 -10.74
N PHE A 122 -8.55 -9.78 -11.31
CA PHE A 122 -7.73 -8.64 -10.91
C PHE A 122 -8.09 -7.38 -11.69
N ALA A 123 -8.44 -6.32 -10.98
CA ALA A 123 -8.78 -5.01 -11.50
C ALA A 123 -8.04 -3.91 -10.74
N ASN A 124 -6.89 -3.47 -11.27
CA ASN A 124 -6.03 -2.46 -10.63
C ASN A 124 -6.46 -1.02 -10.93
N THR A 125 -7.40 -0.83 -11.86
CA THR A 125 -7.85 0.47 -12.33
C THR A 125 -9.37 0.48 -12.47
N VAL A 126 -9.97 1.66 -12.47
CA VAL A 126 -11.41 1.84 -12.70
C VAL A 126 -11.84 1.20 -14.03
N ALA A 127 -11.04 1.35 -15.08
CA ALA A 127 -11.28 0.71 -16.38
C ALA A 127 -11.24 -0.83 -16.28
N GLY A 128 -10.32 -1.38 -15.48
CA GLY A 128 -10.27 -2.82 -15.19
C GLY A 128 -11.50 -3.34 -14.44
N ILE A 129 -12.05 -2.54 -13.51
CA ILE A 129 -13.30 -2.89 -12.80
C ILE A 129 -14.46 -2.93 -13.81
N VAL A 130 -14.56 -1.93 -14.69
CA VAL A 130 -15.56 -1.88 -15.77
C VAL A 130 -15.44 -3.10 -16.67
N GLU A 131 -14.25 -3.39 -17.21
CA GLU A 131 -14.02 -4.53 -18.10
C GLU A 131 -14.38 -5.86 -17.42
N SER A 132 -13.92 -6.07 -16.19
CA SER A 132 -14.21 -7.26 -15.39
C SER A 132 -15.70 -7.45 -15.20
N THR A 133 -16.43 -6.37 -14.91
CA THR A 133 -17.89 -6.39 -14.75
C THR A 133 -18.60 -6.74 -16.07
N LEU A 134 -18.17 -6.16 -17.20
CA LEU A 134 -18.78 -6.40 -18.52
C LEU A 134 -18.68 -7.86 -18.95
N ASN A 135 -17.64 -8.57 -18.50
CA ASN A 135 -17.41 -9.99 -18.78
C ASN A 135 -18.27 -10.95 -17.95
N LEU A 136 -18.91 -10.48 -16.87
CA LEU A 136 -19.79 -11.29 -16.03
C LEU A 136 -21.04 -11.75 -16.81
N LYS A 137 -21.54 -12.95 -16.48
CA LYS A 137 -22.72 -13.55 -17.10
C LYS A 137 -23.50 -14.36 -16.09
N ARG A 138 -24.83 -14.27 -16.15
CA ARG A 138 -25.73 -15.24 -15.52
C ARG A 138 -25.76 -16.51 -16.36
N THR A 139 -25.61 -17.64 -15.70
CA THR A 139 -25.48 -18.97 -16.32
C THR A 139 -26.81 -19.71 -16.42
N SER A 140 -27.77 -19.43 -15.54
CA SER A 140 -29.13 -19.99 -15.60
C SER A 140 -30.13 -19.16 -14.79
N GLU A 141 -31.44 -19.39 -14.99
CA GLU A 141 -32.49 -18.78 -14.16
C GLU A 141 -32.55 -19.36 -12.73
N ASP A 142 -32.04 -20.59 -12.56
CA ASP A 142 -31.90 -21.30 -11.28
C ASP A 142 -30.72 -20.78 -10.43
N GLU A 143 -29.96 -19.79 -10.93
CA GLU A 143 -28.86 -19.12 -10.24
C GLU A 143 -29.35 -17.85 -9.53
N ALA A 144 -29.12 -17.74 -8.23
CA ALA A 144 -29.19 -16.49 -7.48
C ALA A 144 -27.89 -15.71 -7.70
N ILE A 145 -27.97 -14.43 -8.05
CA ILE A 145 -26.80 -13.55 -8.08
C ILE A 145 -26.90 -12.55 -6.92
N VAL A 146 -25.86 -12.50 -6.10
CA VAL A 146 -25.68 -11.54 -5.02
C VAL A 146 -24.48 -10.67 -5.39
N VAL A 147 -24.68 -9.36 -5.47
CA VAL A 147 -23.58 -8.41 -5.71
C VAL A 147 -23.23 -7.73 -4.39
N LYS A 148 -21.95 -7.70 -4.03
CA LYS A 148 -21.45 -6.97 -2.87
C LYS A 148 -20.42 -5.95 -3.32
N TRP A 149 -20.60 -4.72 -2.90
CA TRP A 149 -19.62 -3.64 -2.99
C TRP A 149 -19.19 -3.26 -1.59
N GLU A 150 -17.89 -3.13 -1.39
CA GLU A 150 -17.30 -2.70 -0.12
C GLU A 150 -16.10 -1.80 -0.40
N PHE A 151 -16.30 -0.50 -0.19
CA PHE A 151 -15.29 0.56 -0.39
C PHE A 151 -14.64 0.57 -1.79
N GLU A 152 -15.40 0.17 -2.81
CA GLU A 152 -14.91 0.09 -4.20
C GLU A 152 -15.85 0.78 -5.20
N LEU A 153 -17.10 1.08 -4.81
CA LEU A 153 -18.08 1.65 -5.74
C LEU A 153 -17.77 3.11 -6.03
N HIS A 154 -17.31 3.87 -5.03
CA HIS A 154 -16.93 5.27 -5.20
C HIS A 154 -15.85 5.49 -6.26
N LYS A 155 -14.97 4.51 -6.52
CA LYS A 155 -13.95 4.60 -7.56
C LYS A 155 -14.53 4.76 -8.97
N LEU A 156 -15.74 4.27 -9.21
CA LEU A 156 -16.41 4.40 -10.50
C LEU A 156 -16.79 5.85 -10.84
N ILE A 157 -16.94 6.72 -9.85
CA ILE A 157 -17.35 8.12 -10.09
C ILE A 157 -16.20 8.96 -10.67
N LEU A 158 -14.96 8.49 -10.53
CA LEU A 158 -13.76 9.14 -11.06
C LEU A 158 -13.68 9.07 -12.59
N LEU A 159 -14.28 8.05 -13.20
CA LEU A 159 -14.27 7.85 -14.64
C LEU A 159 -15.67 8.13 -15.21
N PRO A 160 -15.86 9.21 -15.98
CA PRO A 160 -17.16 9.55 -16.55
C PRO A 160 -17.81 8.39 -17.31
N GLY A 161 -19.06 8.07 -16.98
CA GLY A 161 -19.82 6.98 -17.60
C GLY A 161 -19.52 5.57 -17.08
N ALA A 162 -18.55 5.40 -16.16
CA ALA A 162 -18.19 4.08 -15.64
C ALA A 162 -19.28 3.50 -14.73
N LEU A 163 -19.80 4.33 -13.81
CA LEU A 163 -20.89 3.94 -12.91
C LEU A 163 -22.12 3.46 -13.69
N GLU A 164 -22.54 4.22 -14.70
CA GLU A 164 -23.70 3.92 -15.53
C GLU A 164 -23.51 2.63 -16.34
N LYS A 165 -22.32 2.42 -16.91
CA LYS A 165 -21.98 1.19 -17.63
C LYS A 165 -22.01 -0.03 -16.72
N VAL A 166 -21.38 0.06 -15.54
CA VAL A 166 -21.34 -1.04 -14.56
C VAL A 166 -22.73 -1.35 -14.08
N LEU A 167 -23.50 -0.35 -13.63
CA LEU A 167 -24.85 -0.55 -13.13
C LEU A 167 -25.82 -1.03 -14.21
N SER A 168 -25.68 -0.57 -15.46
CA SER A 168 -26.43 -1.12 -16.60
C SER A 168 -26.15 -2.61 -16.79
N LYS A 169 -24.86 -3.00 -16.75
CA LYS A 169 -24.48 -4.40 -16.87
C LYS A 169 -25.00 -5.24 -15.70
N LEU A 170 -24.96 -4.72 -14.47
CA LEU A 170 -25.52 -5.40 -13.31
C LEU A 170 -27.03 -5.58 -13.45
N LYS A 171 -27.77 -4.61 -14.01
CA LYS A 171 -29.21 -4.80 -14.33
C LYS A 171 -29.43 -5.97 -15.29
N ASP A 172 -28.60 -6.11 -16.33
CA ASP A 172 -28.69 -7.22 -17.28
C ASP A 172 -28.49 -8.59 -16.61
N LEU A 173 -27.64 -8.66 -15.57
CA LEU A 173 -27.44 -9.87 -14.76
C LEU A 173 -28.66 -10.21 -13.90
N ARG A 174 -29.53 -9.24 -13.63
CA ARG A 174 -30.73 -9.35 -12.78
C ARG A 174 -30.39 -9.92 -11.39
N PRO A 175 -29.48 -9.30 -10.61
CA PRO A 175 -29.15 -9.76 -9.27
C PRO A 175 -30.37 -9.76 -8.35
N GLU A 176 -30.43 -10.76 -7.48
CA GLU A 176 -31.49 -10.89 -6.48
C GLU A 176 -31.39 -9.78 -5.42
N ILE A 177 -30.16 -9.33 -5.14
CA ILE A 177 -29.83 -8.24 -4.24
C ILE A 177 -28.42 -7.74 -4.53
N MET A 178 -28.24 -6.43 -4.39
CA MET A 178 -26.95 -5.76 -4.37
C MET A 178 -26.77 -5.06 -3.03
N VAL A 179 -25.72 -5.41 -2.29
CA VAL A 179 -25.35 -4.80 -1.01
C VAL A 179 -24.17 -3.87 -1.24
N ILE A 180 -24.26 -2.65 -0.70
CA ILE A 180 -23.23 -1.62 -0.80
C ILE A 180 -22.82 -1.20 0.60
N VAL A 181 -21.52 -1.16 0.84
CA VAL A 181 -20.87 -0.64 2.05
C VAL A 181 -19.86 0.41 1.59
N GLU A 182 -20.04 1.64 2.06
CA GLU A 182 -19.26 2.80 1.59
C GLU A 182 -19.03 3.79 2.74
N GLN A 183 -17.97 4.59 2.60
CA GLN A 183 -17.64 5.67 3.53
C GLN A 183 -18.74 6.74 3.50
N GLU A 184 -19.25 7.14 4.67
CA GLU A 184 -20.21 8.24 4.80
C GLU A 184 -19.46 9.56 4.92
N ALA A 185 -19.02 10.09 3.77
CA ALA A 185 -18.24 11.31 3.72
C ALA A 185 -18.47 12.09 2.42
N ASN A 186 -18.31 13.41 2.48
CA ASN A 186 -18.38 14.29 1.30
C ASN A 186 -16.98 14.82 0.98
N HIS A 187 -16.20 13.99 0.29
CA HIS A 187 -14.81 14.29 -0.08
C HIS A 187 -14.64 14.58 -1.58
N ASN A 188 -15.73 14.70 -2.33
CA ASN A 188 -15.71 14.87 -3.78
C ASN A 188 -15.88 16.33 -4.27
N ASN A 189 -15.68 17.30 -3.37
CA ASN A 189 -15.74 18.71 -3.75
C ASN A 189 -14.52 19.09 -4.62
N PRO A 190 -14.70 19.84 -5.73
CA PRO A 190 -13.57 20.30 -6.55
C PRO A 190 -12.64 21.28 -5.82
N ASP A 191 -13.11 22.01 -4.79
CA ASP A 191 -12.27 22.89 -3.98
C ASP A 191 -11.46 22.09 -2.94
N ILE A 192 -10.14 22.21 -3.03
CA ILE A 192 -9.19 21.57 -2.11
C ILE A 192 -9.40 22.01 -0.66
N LEU A 193 -9.74 23.28 -0.42
CA LEU A 193 -9.95 23.77 0.95
C LEU A 193 -11.17 23.13 1.58
N ASP A 194 -12.26 22.99 0.81
CA ASP A 194 -13.45 22.27 1.24
C ASP A 194 -13.16 20.79 1.50
N ARG A 195 -12.38 20.13 0.63
CA ARG A 195 -12.00 18.72 0.86
C ARG A 195 -11.21 18.56 2.15
N VAL A 196 -10.19 19.40 2.38
CA VAL A 196 -9.40 19.37 3.62
C VAL A 196 -10.29 19.60 4.84
N ALA A 197 -11.16 20.61 4.81
CA ALA A 197 -12.04 20.94 5.90
C ALA A 197 -13.03 19.81 6.24
N ARG A 198 -13.50 19.07 5.23
CA ARG A 198 -14.42 17.94 5.40
C ARG A 198 -13.72 16.64 5.77
N SER A 199 -12.53 16.39 5.24
CA SER A 199 -11.78 15.16 5.48
C SER A 199 -11.12 15.12 6.84
N PHE A 200 -10.67 16.26 7.36
CA PHE A 200 -10.00 16.33 8.65
C PHE A 200 -10.84 15.73 9.80
N PRO A 201 -12.07 16.21 10.09
CA PRO A 201 -12.88 15.65 11.19
C PRO A 201 -13.23 14.17 10.97
N TYR A 202 -13.45 13.74 9.72
CA TYR A 202 -13.71 12.34 9.38
C TYR A 202 -12.51 11.46 9.76
N TYR A 203 -11.32 11.76 9.22
CA TYR A 203 -10.14 10.95 9.47
C TYR A 203 -9.63 11.09 10.92
N SER A 204 -9.76 12.26 11.56
CA SER A 204 -9.47 12.39 13.00
C SER A 204 -10.29 11.40 13.82
N SER A 205 -11.59 11.27 13.54
CA SER A 205 -12.45 10.31 14.24
C SER A 205 -12.00 8.86 14.00
N VAL A 206 -11.59 8.53 12.76
CA VAL A 206 -11.03 7.21 12.40
C VAL A 206 -9.70 6.92 13.11
N PHE A 207 -8.77 7.87 13.14
CA PHE A 207 -7.47 7.67 13.81
C PHE A 207 -7.63 7.56 15.33
N GLU A 208 -8.52 8.32 15.95
CA GLU A 208 -8.84 8.15 17.37
C GLU A 208 -9.51 6.80 17.67
N SER A 209 -10.22 6.19 16.70
CA SER A 209 -10.71 4.82 16.82
C SER A 209 -9.56 3.83 16.89
N ILE A 210 -8.62 3.94 15.95
CA ILE A 210 -7.43 3.09 15.86
C ILE A 210 -6.55 3.23 17.12
N GLU A 211 -6.42 4.46 17.66
CA GLU A 211 -5.61 4.71 18.84
C GLU A 211 -6.21 4.13 20.13
N LYS A 212 -7.54 4.14 20.30
CA LYS A 212 -8.19 3.64 21.53
C LYS A 212 -8.24 2.11 21.64
N GLU A 213 -7.89 1.38 20.58
CA GLU A 213 -7.89 -0.09 20.54
C GLU A 213 -6.69 -0.74 21.28
N LEU A 214 -6.06 0.01 22.20
CA LEU A 214 -4.87 -0.30 22.99
C LEU A 214 -5.00 -1.43 24.05
N ILE A 215 -5.59 -2.58 23.70
CA ILE A 215 -5.46 -3.78 24.53
C ILE A 215 -4.71 -4.88 23.76
N GLU A 216 -3.39 -4.72 23.74
CA GLU A 216 -2.32 -5.74 23.74
C GLU A 216 -2.21 -6.82 22.64
N PHE A 217 -3.11 -6.93 21.64
CA PHE A 217 -3.09 -8.13 20.77
C PHE A 217 -3.06 -7.95 19.24
N ASN A 218 -3.01 -6.74 18.65
CA ASN A 218 -3.07 -6.62 17.18
C ASN A 218 -2.29 -5.44 16.53
N PHE A 219 -1.01 -5.26 16.87
CA PHE A 219 -0.16 -4.19 16.31
C PHE A 219 -0.03 -4.21 14.77
N GLU A 220 -0.05 -5.39 14.14
CA GLU A 220 0.07 -5.53 12.68
C GLU A 220 -1.14 -4.92 11.95
N SER A 221 -2.35 -5.23 12.42
CA SER A 221 -3.59 -4.66 11.85
C SER A 221 -3.64 -3.14 11.97
N LYS A 222 -3.20 -2.59 13.10
CA LYS A 222 -3.17 -1.14 13.35
C LYS A 222 -2.31 -0.42 12.33
N ILE A 223 -1.07 -0.89 12.15
CA ILE A 223 -0.13 -0.29 11.21
C ILE A 223 -0.72 -0.33 9.79
N SER A 224 -1.31 -1.47 9.40
CA SER A 224 -1.98 -1.64 8.11
C SER A 224 -3.11 -0.62 7.88
N TRP A 225 -4.02 -0.47 8.86
CA TRP A 225 -5.13 0.50 8.77
C TRP A 225 -4.65 1.94 8.73
N GLU A 226 -3.67 2.32 9.56
CA GLU A 226 -3.11 3.67 9.53
C GLU A 226 -2.48 3.98 8.18
N ILE A 227 -1.75 3.03 7.58
CA ILE A 227 -1.16 3.16 6.25
C ILE A 227 -2.25 3.39 5.20
N ASP A 228 -3.29 2.54 5.20
CA ASP A 228 -4.38 2.63 4.23
C ASP A 228 -5.11 3.97 4.33
N PHE A 229 -5.41 4.45 5.54
CA PHE A 229 -6.06 5.74 5.73
C PHE A 229 -5.13 6.92 5.43
N ARG A 230 -3.82 6.84 5.69
CA ARG A 230 -2.85 7.87 5.25
C ARG A 230 -2.83 7.98 3.73
N ARG A 231 -2.88 6.85 3.01
CA ARG A 231 -2.97 6.83 1.55
C ARG A 231 -4.29 7.47 1.09
N GLN A 232 -5.42 7.11 1.69
CA GLN A 232 -6.70 7.74 1.38
C GLN A 232 -6.67 9.26 1.62
N ILE A 233 -6.13 9.75 2.73
CA ILE A 233 -6.00 11.18 3.01
C ILE A 233 -5.21 11.88 1.90
N THR A 234 -4.07 11.30 1.49
CA THR A 234 -3.27 11.84 0.38
C THR A 234 -4.07 11.86 -0.92
N ASN A 235 -4.84 10.82 -1.19
CA ASN A 235 -5.65 10.69 -2.38
C ASN A 235 -6.88 11.61 -2.39
N VAL A 236 -7.45 11.92 -1.22
CA VAL A 236 -8.52 12.92 -1.05
C VAL A 236 -7.98 14.32 -1.26
N VAL A 237 -6.87 14.66 -0.60
CA VAL A 237 -6.38 16.05 -0.52
C VAL A 237 -5.52 16.42 -1.73
N ALA A 238 -4.53 15.60 -2.08
CA ALA A 238 -3.43 15.96 -2.97
C ALA A 238 -3.54 15.39 -4.40
N ARG A 239 -4.33 14.33 -4.62
CA ARG A 239 -4.48 13.72 -5.96
C ARG A 239 -5.68 14.29 -6.68
N GLU A 240 -5.56 14.46 -8.00
CA GLU A 240 -6.65 14.84 -8.91
C GLU A 240 -6.76 13.90 -10.12
N ASP A 241 -5.83 12.96 -10.26
CA ASP A 241 -5.86 11.99 -11.35
C ASP A 241 -6.86 10.85 -11.07
N ILE A 242 -7.46 10.33 -12.14
CA ILE A 242 -8.50 9.28 -12.07
C ILE A 242 -7.98 7.98 -11.43
N GLU A 243 -6.67 7.72 -11.51
CA GLU A 243 -6.08 6.45 -11.06
C GLU A 243 -5.89 6.41 -9.54
N ASN A 244 -5.57 7.55 -8.92
CA ASN A 244 -5.18 7.61 -7.52
C ASN A 244 -6.05 8.56 -6.67
N ALA A 245 -7.00 9.30 -7.25
CA ALA A 245 -7.91 10.12 -6.44
C ALA A 245 -8.85 9.25 -5.60
N GLU A 246 -9.11 9.68 -4.36
CA GLU A 246 -10.12 9.08 -3.48
C GLU A 246 -11.25 10.12 -3.32
N ARG A 247 -12.48 9.75 -3.68
CA ARG A 247 -13.63 10.66 -3.75
C ARG A 247 -14.85 9.99 -3.16
N HIS A 248 -15.09 10.22 -1.87
CA HIS A 248 -16.27 9.71 -1.18
C HIS A 248 -17.49 10.61 -1.37
N GLU A 249 -18.67 9.99 -1.34
CA GLU A 249 -19.97 10.64 -1.40
C GLU A 249 -20.91 10.10 -0.32
N THR A 250 -21.87 10.92 0.08
CA THR A 250 -22.85 10.61 1.14
C THR A 250 -23.86 9.53 0.73
N GLN A 251 -24.47 8.86 1.71
CA GLN A 251 -25.56 7.89 1.49
C GLN A 251 -26.73 8.51 0.71
N ALA A 252 -27.04 9.78 0.99
CA ALA A 252 -28.10 10.50 0.29
C ALA A 252 -27.79 10.63 -1.21
N TRP A 253 -26.54 10.96 -1.55
CA TRP A 253 -26.07 11.05 -2.93
C TRP A 253 -26.13 9.69 -3.63
N TRP A 254 -25.59 8.63 -3.00
CA TRP A 254 -25.64 7.28 -3.55
C TRP A 254 -27.05 6.80 -3.81
N ARG A 255 -27.97 7.06 -2.87
CA ARG A 255 -29.39 6.74 -3.03
C ARG A 255 -29.97 7.40 -4.28
N GLU A 256 -29.69 8.68 -4.49
CA GLU A 256 -30.19 9.42 -5.65
C GLU A 256 -29.64 8.83 -6.96
N GLN A 257 -28.35 8.54 -7.04
CA GLN A 257 -27.74 7.96 -8.25
C GLN A 257 -28.31 6.57 -8.56
N LEU A 258 -28.42 5.71 -7.56
CA LEU A 258 -28.95 4.35 -7.73
C LEU A 258 -30.42 4.38 -8.19
N HIS A 259 -31.24 5.26 -7.61
CA HIS A 259 -32.61 5.46 -8.06
C HIS A 259 -32.69 5.92 -9.52
N HIS A 260 -31.92 6.94 -9.91
CA HIS A 260 -31.90 7.42 -11.30
C HIS A 260 -31.45 6.34 -12.30
N LEU A 261 -30.61 5.41 -11.86
CA LEU A 261 -30.12 4.30 -12.66
C LEU A 261 -31.01 3.05 -12.59
N GLY A 262 -32.21 3.15 -12.00
CA GLY A 262 -33.22 2.10 -11.99
C GLY A 262 -32.97 1.01 -10.95
N PHE A 263 -32.43 1.38 -9.78
CA PHE A 263 -32.35 0.51 -8.61
C PHE A 263 -33.29 1.01 -7.51
N HIS A 264 -33.90 0.07 -6.80
CA HIS A 264 -34.83 0.35 -5.70
C HIS A 264 -34.28 -0.17 -4.38
N PRO A 265 -34.39 0.60 -3.30
CA PRO A 265 -33.87 0.22 -1.99
C PRO A 265 -34.68 -0.94 -1.41
N VAL A 266 -33.97 -1.92 -0.86
CA VAL A 266 -34.56 -3.03 -0.10
C VAL A 266 -34.75 -2.56 1.33
N ARG A 267 -35.99 -2.22 1.69
CA ARG A 267 -36.31 -1.76 3.05
C ARG A 267 -36.09 -2.88 4.08
N GLN A 268 -35.24 -2.60 5.06
CA GLN A 268 -35.04 -3.42 6.25
C GLN A 268 -35.65 -2.69 7.45
N TRP A 269 -36.30 -3.43 8.36
CA TRP A 269 -36.68 -2.86 9.66
C TRP A 269 -35.45 -2.93 10.57
N PHE A 270 -34.94 -1.78 10.98
CA PHE A 270 -33.80 -1.70 11.88
C PHE A 270 -34.30 -1.80 13.33
N ASN A 271 -34.06 -2.95 13.97
CA ASN A 271 -34.33 -3.09 15.40
C ASN A 271 -33.17 -2.44 16.17
N HIS A 272 -33.47 -1.39 16.94
CA HIS A 272 -32.53 -0.68 17.84
C HIS A 272 -31.87 -1.58 18.90
N THR A 273 -32.21 -2.87 18.95
CA THR A 273 -31.70 -3.85 19.91
C THR A 273 -30.36 -4.42 19.46
N ARG A 274 -29.28 -3.65 19.53
CA ARG A 274 -27.90 -4.17 19.41
C ARG A 274 -26.90 -3.59 20.42
N GLY A 275 -27.38 -3.13 21.58
CA GLY A 275 -26.54 -2.80 22.76
C GLY A 275 -25.69 -3.96 23.31
N CYS A 276 -25.75 -5.16 22.71
CA CYS A 276 -24.88 -6.29 23.01
C CYS A 276 -23.60 -6.33 22.16
N LEU A 277 -23.62 -5.78 20.93
CA LEU A 277 -22.47 -5.81 20.01
C LEU A 277 -21.41 -4.77 20.39
N PHE A 278 -21.85 -3.61 20.88
CA PHE A 278 -21.00 -2.50 21.29
C PHE A 278 -20.74 -2.49 22.80
N ARG A 279 -20.82 -3.63 23.50
CA ARG A 279 -20.57 -3.65 24.95
C ARG A 279 -19.11 -3.26 25.22
N GLY A 280 -18.90 -2.04 25.73
CA GLY A 280 -17.57 -1.44 25.94
C GLY A 280 -17.11 -0.51 24.80
N MET A 281 -18.00 -0.18 23.86
CA MET A 281 -17.77 0.67 22.70
C MET A 281 -18.78 1.83 22.67
N ASP A 282 -18.97 2.52 23.80
CA ASP A 282 -20.01 3.53 24.02
C ASP A 282 -19.89 4.76 23.09
N GLN A 283 -18.75 4.93 22.43
CA GLN A 283 -18.52 5.96 21.43
C GLN A 283 -19.16 5.66 20.06
N TYR A 284 -19.63 4.44 19.81
CA TYR A 284 -20.23 4.07 18.51
C TYR A 284 -21.73 3.87 18.61
N ILE A 285 -22.44 4.37 17.61
CA ILE A 285 -23.88 4.19 17.45
C ILE A 285 -24.19 3.82 16.00
N ILE A 286 -25.17 2.93 15.79
CA ILE A 286 -25.75 2.71 14.46
C ILE A 286 -27.13 3.33 14.44
N GLU A 287 -27.33 4.26 13.52
CA GLU A 287 -28.62 4.92 13.29
C GLU A 287 -29.23 4.43 11.98
N GLY A 288 -30.56 4.37 11.93
CA GLY A 288 -31.31 4.00 10.74
C GLY A 288 -31.66 5.22 9.91
N GLU A 289 -30.75 5.72 9.09
CA GLU A 289 -31.02 6.86 8.21
C GLU A 289 -31.59 6.40 6.87
N ASN A 290 -32.77 6.91 6.50
CA ASN A 290 -33.44 6.56 5.25
C ASN A 290 -33.65 5.04 5.04
N GLY A 291 -33.74 4.28 6.13
CA GLY A 291 -33.87 2.82 6.11
C GLY A 291 -32.57 2.05 5.89
N CYS A 292 -31.41 2.70 5.99
CA CYS A 292 -30.08 2.12 5.91
C CYS A 292 -29.33 2.31 7.26
N PRO A 293 -28.62 1.30 7.78
CA PRO A 293 -27.70 1.51 8.90
C PRO A 293 -26.55 2.45 8.52
N VAL A 294 -26.35 3.47 9.33
CA VAL A 294 -25.19 4.37 9.31
C VAL A 294 -24.49 4.28 10.66
N LEU A 295 -23.22 3.89 10.61
CA LEU A 295 -22.36 3.87 11.77
C LEU A 295 -21.80 5.27 12.00
N HIS A 296 -21.95 5.73 13.24
CA HIS A 296 -21.34 6.95 13.74
C HIS A 296 -20.37 6.63 14.86
N ARG A 297 -19.33 7.46 14.97
CA ARG A 297 -18.55 7.62 16.19
C ARG A 297 -18.84 8.99 16.76
N TYR A 298 -19.42 9.02 17.95
CA TYR A 298 -20.07 10.20 18.50
C TYR A 298 -21.05 10.80 17.48
N TYR A 299 -20.79 11.99 16.96
CA TYR A 299 -21.60 12.68 15.95
C TYR A 299 -21.00 12.60 14.53
N VAL A 300 -19.86 11.91 14.35
CA VAL A 300 -19.19 11.81 13.06
C VAL A 300 -19.66 10.53 12.35
N PRO A 301 -20.36 10.64 11.21
CA PRO A 301 -20.70 9.47 10.42
C PRO A 301 -19.44 8.90 9.78
N LEU A 302 -19.33 7.57 9.77
CA LEU A 302 -18.16 6.88 9.25
C LEU A 302 -18.49 6.05 8.02
N VAL A 303 -19.50 5.18 8.11
CA VAL A 303 -19.82 4.20 7.07
C VAL A 303 -21.32 3.94 7.05
N PHE A 304 -21.88 3.72 5.86
CA PHE A 304 -23.24 3.24 5.70
C PHE A 304 -23.27 1.89 4.99
N ALA A 305 -24.32 1.10 5.24
CA ALA A 305 -24.63 -0.07 4.44
C ALA A 305 -26.06 0.01 3.88
N SER A 306 -26.22 -0.30 2.60
CA SER A 306 -27.50 -0.24 1.89
C SER A 306 -27.70 -1.47 1.01
N ALA A 307 -28.96 -1.81 0.72
CA ALA A 307 -29.29 -2.92 -0.17
C ALA A 307 -30.29 -2.50 -1.26
N TRP A 308 -30.11 -3.06 -2.45
CA TRP A 308 -30.76 -2.59 -3.68
C TRP A 308 -31.17 -3.75 -4.58
N LYS A 309 -32.20 -3.51 -5.39
CA LYS A 309 -32.62 -4.41 -6.46
C LYS A 309 -32.81 -3.66 -7.77
N PRO A 310 -32.48 -4.27 -8.92
CA PRO A 310 -32.74 -3.65 -10.21
C PRO A 310 -34.26 -3.60 -10.49
N GLU A 311 -34.71 -2.51 -11.10
CA GLU A 311 -36.04 -2.42 -11.67
C GLU A 311 -36.12 -3.33 -12.90
N LEU A 312 -36.99 -4.33 -12.84
CA LEU A 312 -37.25 -5.19 -13.99
C LEU A 312 -38.22 -4.45 -14.90
N VAL A 313 -37.78 -4.14 -16.13
CA VAL A 313 -38.67 -3.62 -17.16
C VAL A 313 -39.73 -4.69 -17.43
N HIS A 314 -40.94 -4.47 -16.93
CA HIS A 314 -42.09 -5.23 -17.38
C HIS A 314 -42.26 -4.93 -18.86
N SER A 315 -42.09 -5.96 -19.71
CA SER A 315 -42.58 -5.90 -21.08
C SER A 315 -44.09 -5.72 -20.99
N ASP A 316 -44.53 -4.48 -21.16
CA ASP A 316 -45.94 -4.09 -21.07
C ASP A 316 -46.70 -4.68 -22.26
N GLY A 317 -47.16 -5.92 -22.08
CA GLY A 317 -48.34 -6.44 -22.74
C GLY A 317 -49.51 -6.10 -21.84
N GLY A 318 -50.19 -4.99 -22.15
CA GLY A 318 -51.25 -4.45 -21.32
C GLY A 318 -52.32 -5.50 -20.98
N SER A 319 -52.60 -5.62 -19.69
CA SER A 319 -53.97 -5.82 -19.21
C SER A 319 -54.06 -5.29 -17.79
N ASP A 320 -54.78 -4.18 -17.65
CA ASP A 320 -55.36 -3.75 -16.39
C ASP A 320 -56.03 -4.93 -15.70
N ASN A 321 -55.60 -5.26 -14.48
CA ASN A 321 -56.48 -5.80 -13.45
C ASN A 321 -55.95 -5.36 -12.09
N LYS A 322 -56.58 -4.29 -11.58
CA LYS A 322 -56.55 -3.89 -10.18
C LYS A 322 -57.19 -5.00 -9.34
N GLU A 323 -56.45 -5.53 -8.38
CA GLU A 323 -57.03 -6.12 -7.17
C GLU A 323 -56.44 -5.45 -5.92
N ASN A 324 -57.23 -4.50 -5.42
CA ASN A 324 -57.49 -4.15 -4.02
C ASN A 324 -56.37 -4.37 -2.98
N ALA A 325 -55.55 -3.34 -2.77
CA ALA A 325 -55.01 -3.04 -1.45
C ALA A 325 -56.00 -2.11 -0.72
N GLY A 326 -56.46 -2.54 0.46
CA GLY A 326 -57.35 -1.76 1.31
C GLY A 326 -56.71 -0.45 1.76
N ASN A 327 -57.50 0.61 1.69
CA ASN A 327 -57.22 1.93 2.27
C ASN A 327 -57.05 1.82 3.79
N PRO A 328 -56.25 2.72 4.40
CA PRO A 328 -56.92 3.77 5.15
C PRO A 328 -56.49 5.18 4.72
N GLU A 329 -57.52 5.94 4.37
CA GLU A 329 -57.72 7.39 4.51
C GLU A 329 -56.77 8.06 5.53
N SER A 330 -55.93 8.98 5.07
CA SER A 330 -56.18 10.44 5.02
C SER A 330 -55.79 11.17 6.31
N ILE A 331 -54.59 11.75 6.32
CA ILE A 331 -54.41 13.18 6.62
C ILE A 331 -53.37 13.69 5.62
N SER A 332 -53.86 14.13 4.46
CA SER A 332 -53.23 15.23 3.75
C SER A 332 -53.68 16.50 4.48
N SER A 333 -52.79 17.09 5.25
CA SER A 333 -52.86 18.52 5.52
C SER A 333 -51.48 19.08 5.23
N CYS A 334 -51.44 19.90 4.18
CA CYS A 334 -50.37 20.84 3.92
C CYS A 334 -49.91 21.49 5.22
N LEU A 335 -48.64 21.29 5.58
CA LEU A 335 -47.89 22.34 6.26
C LEU A 335 -46.92 22.87 5.22
N GLU A 336 -47.17 24.14 4.89
CA GLU A 336 -46.48 24.95 3.94
C GLU A 336 -44.98 25.00 4.25
N LEU A 337 -44.19 25.13 3.18
CA LEU A 337 -42.82 25.62 3.19
C LEU A 337 -42.73 26.90 4.02
N ASN A 338 -42.41 26.78 5.31
CA ASN A 338 -41.95 27.86 6.18
C ASN A 338 -41.33 27.25 7.45
N ASP A 339 -40.20 26.55 7.32
CA ASP A 339 -39.29 26.33 8.46
C ASP A 339 -37.84 25.95 8.06
N LEU A 340 -37.42 26.21 6.82
CA LEU A 340 -36.00 26.15 6.44
C LEU A 340 -35.20 27.41 6.83
N SER A 341 -35.85 28.43 7.40
CA SER A 341 -35.18 29.64 7.93
C SER A 341 -34.88 29.58 9.43
N ARG A 342 -35.25 28.49 10.13
CA ARG A 342 -35.01 28.31 11.57
C ARG A 342 -33.86 27.35 11.92
N ILE A 343 -33.33 26.61 10.95
CA ILE A 343 -32.14 25.75 11.14
C ILE A 343 -30.86 26.45 10.63
N GLN A 344 -30.99 27.61 9.97
CA GLN A 344 -29.84 28.41 9.51
C GLN A 344 -29.35 29.48 10.50
N ASN A 345 -29.99 29.64 11.67
CA ASN A 345 -29.71 30.75 12.60
C ASN A 345 -29.32 30.34 14.03
N GLU A 346 -28.85 29.11 14.27
CA GLU A 346 -28.27 28.71 15.56
C GLU A 346 -26.87 28.05 15.40
N CYS A 347 -26.07 28.56 14.45
CA CYS A 347 -24.63 28.30 14.36
C CYS A 347 -23.84 29.61 14.16
N GLU A 348 -24.32 30.71 14.74
CA GLU A 348 -23.52 31.93 14.97
C GLU A 348 -23.28 32.07 16.49
N GLU A 349 -22.65 31.07 17.10
CA GLU A 349 -21.74 31.41 18.19
C GLU A 349 -20.45 31.81 17.50
N GLU A 350 -20.18 33.12 17.51
CA GLU A 350 -18.88 33.68 17.18
C GLU A 350 -17.82 32.91 17.99
N GLY A 351 -17.20 31.92 17.35
CA GLY A 351 -15.96 31.35 17.84
C GLY A 351 -15.02 32.51 18.02
N ASP A 352 -14.66 32.78 19.27
CA ASP A 352 -13.80 33.89 19.65
C ASP A 352 -12.61 33.98 18.68
N PRO A 353 -12.55 35.00 17.80
CA PRO A 353 -11.49 35.13 16.81
C PRO A 353 -10.13 35.38 17.49
N THR A 354 -10.12 35.55 18.81
CA THR A 354 -8.93 35.67 19.64
C THR A 354 -8.28 34.33 19.98
N ILE A 355 -8.96 33.18 19.83
CA ILE A 355 -8.33 31.85 20.00
C ILE A 355 -7.33 31.54 18.86
N MET A 356 -7.50 32.18 17.70
CA MET A 356 -6.50 32.18 16.62
C MET A 356 -5.35 33.17 16.87
N ARG A 357 -5.38 33.94 17.96
CA ARG A 357 -4.47 35.07 18.22
C ARG A 357 -3.61 34.94 19.48
N GLU A 358 -3.68 33.83 20.21
CA GLU A 358 -2.64 33.47 21.17
C GLU A 358 -1.59 32.59 20.49
N GLY A 359 -0.57 33.27 19.99
CA GLY A 359 0.60 32.68 19.35
C GLY A 359 1.43 31.83 20.30
N ASN A 360 0.98 30.61 20.55
CA ASN A 360 1.85 29.48 20.86
C ASN A 360 2.00 28.60 19.61
N MET A 361 2.58 29.24 18.60
CA MET A 361 3.66 28.74 17.76
C MET A 361 3.54 27.26 17.36
N TRP A 362 2.82 27.01 16.27
CA TRP A 362 3.08 25.89 15.38
C TRP A 362 4.60 25.75 15.22
N SER A 363 5.12 24.54 15.41
CA SER A 363 6.56 24.29 15.21
C SER A 363 6.98 24.79 13.83
N PRO A 364 8.15 25.43 13.66
CA PRO A 364 8.61 25.95 12.36
C PRO A 364 8.82 24.88 11.27
N GLU A 365 8.62 23.59 11.58
CA GLU A 365 8.93 22.44 10.73
C GLU A 365 7.66 21.65 10.33
N CYS A 366 6.56 22.31 9.96
CA CYS A 366 5.45 21.59 9.31
C CYS A 366 5.84 21.27 7.86
N PRO A 367 5.87 19.99 7.42
CA PRO A 367 6.19 19.63 6.05
C PRO A 367 5.22 20.29 5.07
N SER A 368 5.73 20.74 3.94
CA SER A 368 4.90 21.24 2.86
C SER A 368 4.00 20.14 2.30
N ILE A 369 2.85 20.51 1.71
CA ILE A 369 1.94 19.54 1.08
C ILE A 369 2.62 18.66 0.02
N ASN A 370 3.65 19.20 -0.64
CA ASN A 370 4.44 18.48 -1.63
C ASN A 370 5.37 17.45 -0.98
N GLU A 371 5.91 17.73 0.21
CA GLU A 371 6.70 16.78 0.98
C GLU A 371 5.81 15.65 1.50
N ILE A 372 4.61 15.95 2.00
CA ILE A 372 3.64 14.94 2.42
C ILE A 372 3.25 14.02 1.26
N ALA A 373 2.93 14.61 0.09
CA ALA A 373 2.61 13.84 -1.11
C ALA A 373 3.81 13.00 -1.57
N ALA A 374 5.02 13.54 -1.52
CA ALA A 374 6.25 12.82 -1.84
C ALA A 374 6.48 11.63 -0.89
N SER A 375 6.32 11.82 0.43
CA SER A 375 6.44 10.77 1.45
C SER A 375 5.45 9.64 1.20
N SER A 376 4.20 9.96 0.89
CA SER A 376 3.19 8.95 0.53
C SER A 376 3.55 8.19 -0.74
N GLU A 377 4.05 8.85 -1.80
CA GLU A 377 4.51 8.15 -3.01
C GLU A 377 5.70 7.24 -2.75
N ILE A 378 6.63 7.67 -1.91
CA ILE A 378 7.78 6.87 -1.53
C ILE A 378 7.32 5.66 -0.72
N PHE A 379 6.40 5.85 0.22
CA PHE A 379 5.83 4.75 0.98
C PHE A 379 5.22 3.68 0.06
N ASP A 380 4.40 4.06 -0.93
CA ASP A 380 3.83 3.11 -1.91
C ASP A 380 4.94 2.31 -2.64
N ILE A 381 6.04 2.98 -2.98
CA ILE A 381 7.20 2.36 -3.63
C ILE A 381 7.85 1.35 -2.66
N LEU A 382 8.08 1.75 -1.41
CA LEU A 382 8.67 0.89 -0.39
C LEU A 382 7.79 -0.32 -0.12
N GLU A 383 6.50 -0.12 0.12
CA GLU A 383 5.52 -1.19 0.33
C GLU A 383 5.55 -2.19 -0.82
N SER A 384 5.44 -1.72 -2.07
CA SER A 384 5.48 -2.57 -3.25
C SER A 384 6.77 -3.39 -3.34
N VAL A 385 7.93 -2.76 -3.15
CA VAL A 385 9.24 -3.43 -3.25
C VAL A 385 9.44 -4.40 -2.10
N CYS A 386 9.21 -3.97 -0.87
CA CYS A 386 9.41 -4.77 0.33
C CYS A 386 8.49 -5.97 0.37
N HIS A 387 7.22 -5.82 -0.02
CA HIS A 387 6.28 -6.94 -0.08
C HIS A 387 6.70 -7.96 -1.15
N VAL A 388 7.04 -7.51 -2.36
CA VAL A 388 7.47 -8.39 -3.47
C VAL A 388 8.71 -9.21 -3.11
N TYR A 389 9.64 -8.62 -2.35
CA TYR A 389 10.91 -9.24 -2.01
C TYR A 389 11.01 -9.76 -0.56
N LYS A 390 9.92 -9.68 0.21
CA LYS A 390 9.84 -10.05 1.62
C LYS A 390 10.96 -9.40 2.44
N LEU A 391 11.20 -8.11 2.21
CA LEU A 391 12.22 -7.35 2.92
C LEU A 391 11.74 -7.04 4.35
N PRO A 392 12.60 -7.19 5.37
CA PRO A 392 12.22 -6.94 6.77
C PRO A 392 11.90 -5.49 7.07
N LEU A 393 12.62 -4.55 6.45
CA LEU A 393 12.55 -3.13 6.76
C LEU A 393 13.04 -2.30 5.56
N ALA A 394 12.41 -1.14 5.34
CA ALA A 394 12.98 -0.07 4.54
C ALA A 394 12.80 1.30 5.21
N LEU A 395 13.85 2.11 5.19
CA LEU A 395 13.87 3.48 5.70
C LEU A 395 13.92 4.48 4.54
N THR A 396 13.26 5.62 4.72
CA THR A 396 13.49 6.80 3.87
C THR A 396 14.25 7.85 4.64
N TRP A 397 15.37 8.28 4.08
CA TRP A 397 16.14 9.41 4.58
C TRP A 397 15.96 10.62 3.67
N ILE A 398 15.80 11.79 4.25
CA ILE A 398 15.67 13.07 3.55
C ILE A 398 16.88 13.93 3.82
N SER A 399 17.45 14.49 2.76
CA SER A 399 18.47 15.53 2.83
C SER A 399 18.01 16.76 2.07
N ASP A 400 17.75 17.86 2.78
CA ASP A 400 17.49 19.16 2.14
C ASP A 400 18.83 19.85 1.86
N GLY A 401 19.14 20.08 0.59
CA GLY A 401 20.41 20.66 0.15
C GLY A 401 20.55 22.17 0.36
N ARG A 402 19.64 22.80 1.12
CA ARG A 402 19.71 24.24 1.47
C ARG A 402 20.89 24.52 2.41
N GLU A 403 21.47 25.72 2.34
CA GLU A 403 22.61 26.07 3.20
C GLU A 403 22.26 26.06 4.69
N THR A 404 20.99 26.29 5.03
CA THR A 404 20.48 26.36 6.42
C THR A 404 20.37 25.00 7.11
N THR A 405 20.47 23.90 6.38
CA THR A 405 20.30 22.52 6.88
C THR A 405 21.62 21.75 6.98
N LYS A 406 22.74 22.41 6.63
CA LYS A 406 24.08 21.87 6.79
C LYS A 406 24.53 21.95 8.25
N ASN A 407 25.35 21.00 8.68
CA ASN A 407 25.97 21.05 10.00
C ASN A 407 27.01 22.19 10.09
N SER A 408 27.59 22.40 11.28
CA SER A 408 28.62 23.42 11.51
C SER A 408 29.86 23.26 10.61
N ASP A 409 30.06 22.06 10.07
CA ASP A 409 31.18 21.71 9.20
C ASP A 409 30.81 21.78 7.70
N GLY A 410 29.59 22.21 7.38
CA GLY A 410 29.09 22.37 6.01
C GLY A 410 28.65 21.08 5.31
N LYS A 411 28.55 19.95 6.03
CA LYS A 411 28.05 18.68 5.50
C LYS A 411 26.53 18.63 5.52
N ASN A 412 25.96 17.91 4.55
CA ASN A 412 24.52 17.67 4.52
C ASN A 412 24.12 16.69 5.63
N ARG A 413 22.97 16.95 6.26
CA ARG A 413 22.34 16.05 7.24
C ARG A 413 21.26 15.23 6.55
N LEU A 414 21.08 14.01 7.01
CA LEU A 414 19.98 13.13 6.64
C LEU A 414 19.12 12.86 7.86
N ARG A 415 17.81 13.02 7.70
CA ARG A 415 16.80 12.71 8.72
C ARG A 415 15.86 11.64 8.22
N VAL A 416 15.39 10.77 9.11
CA VAL A 416 14.38 9.78 8.74
C VAL A 416 13.05 10.49 8.45
N GLU A 417 12.41 10.12 7.35
CA GLU A 417 11.02 10.45 7.08
C GLU A 417 10.14 9.31 7.59
N GLU A 418 9.70 9.43 8.84
CA GLU A 418 8.96 8.37 9.54
C GLU A 418 7.69 7.95 8.81
N THR A 419 7.05 8.89 8.09
CA THR A 419 5.83 8.60 7.34
C THR A 419 6.09 7.82 6.03
N ALA A 420 7.36 7.71 5.63
CA ALA A 420 7.81 7.00 4.43
C ALA A 420 8.78 5.86 4.79
N CYS A 421 8.53 5.11 5.86
CA CYS A 421 9.27 3.90 6.22
C CYS A 421 8.35 2.68 6.17
N TYR A 422 8.86 1.53 5.72
CA TYR A 422 8.11 0.27 5.69
C TYR A 422 8.68 -0.74 6.67
N VAL A 423 7.84 -1.30 7.54
CA VAL A 423 8.22 -2.28 8.58
C VAL A 423 7.45 -3.58 8.36
N ASN A 424 8.15 -4.68 8.09
CA ASN A 424 7.54 -6.01 7.94
C ASN A 424 7.73 -6.91 9.16
N ASP A 425 8.75 -6.62 9.97
CA ASP A 425 9.05 -7.32 11.21
C ASP A 425 8.79 -6.36 12.36
N LEU A 426 7.79 -6.65 13.20
CA LEU A 426 7.41 -5.79 14.33
C LEU A 426 8.58 -5.49 15.27
N GLY A 427 9.56 -6.39 15.38
CA GLY A 427 10.77 -6.13 16.15
C GLY A 427 11.54 -4.92 15.63
N ALA A 428 11.49 -4.64 14.33
CA ALA A 428 12.21 -3.54 13.69
C ALA A 428 11.50 -2.17 13.83
N ALA A 429 10.29 -2.07 14.39
CA ALA A 429 9.64 -0.78 14.63
C ALA A 429 10.43 0.10 15.62
N GLU A 430 10.94 -0.49 16.71
CA GLU A 430 11.82 0.17 17.69
C GLU A 430 13.12 0.68 17.02
N PHE A 431 13.58 0.01 15.96
CA PHE A 431 14.73 0.46 15.18
C PHE A 431 14.43 1.72 14.37
N VAL A 432 13.23 1.83 13.77
CA VAL A 432 12.81 3.05 13.05
C VAL A 432 12.77 4.24 14.00
N GLU A 433 12.15 4.08 15.17
CA GLU A 433 12.10 5.13 16.20
C GLU A 433 13.51 5.55 16.65
N THR A 434 14.41 4.57 16.81
CA THR A 434 15.80 4.84 17.13
C THR A 434 16.47 5.65 16.01
N CYS A 435 16.33 5.24 14.76
CA CYS A 435 16.90 5.99 13.63
C CYS A 435 16.29 7.39 13.50
N ALA A 436 15.00 7.58 13.77
CA ALA A 436 14.33 8.88 13.72
C ALA A 436 14.82 9.85 14.80
N GLY A 437 15.32 9.33 15.92
CA GLY A 437 15.92 10.14 16.99
C GLY A 437 17.30 10.74 16.65
N PHE A 438 17.94 10.36 15.54
CA PHE A 438 19.29 10.81 15.20
C PHE A 438 19.45 11.15 13.72
N ASP A 439 20.16 12.25 13.45
CA ASP A 439 20.56 12.61 12.09
C ASP A 439 21.84 11.88 11.70
N LEU A 440 21.91 11.45 10.44
CA LEU A 440 23.16 11.02 9.82
C LEU A 440 23.85 12.17 9.11
N GLU A 441 25.18 12.20 9.15
CA GLU A 441 25.97 13.06 8.28
C GLU A 441 26.19 12.40 6.91
N GLU A 442 26.47 13.23 5.90
CA GLU A 442 27.07 12.78 4.65
C GLU A 442 28.28 11.87 4.95
N SER A 443 28.38 10.73 4.24
CA SER A 443 29.31 9.61 4.45
C SER A 443 29.06 8.68 5.64
N GLN A 444 28.09 8.95 6.53
CA GLN A 444 27.70 8.02 7.59
C GLN A 444 26.58 7.08 7.18
N GLY A 445 26.68 5.84 7.64
CA GLY A 445 25.78 4.74 7.35
C GLY A 445 25.72 4.36 5.89
N VAL A 446 24.79 3.46 5.57
CA VAL A 446 24.54 3.07 4.18
C VAL A 446 23.91 4.26 3.43
N ALA A 447 22.98 4.97 4.08
CA ALA A 447 22.27 6.10 3.50
C ALA A 447 23.16 7.32 3.19
N GLY A 448 24.00 7.77 4.13
CA GLY A 448 24.88 8.91 3.92
C GLY A 448 26.00 8.62 2.91
N LYS A 449 26.42 7.37 2.76
CA LYS A 449 27.31 6.95 1.67
C LYS A 449 26.59 6.95 0.31
N ALA A 450 25.33 6.48 0.26
CA ALA A 450 24.52 6.55 -0.96
C ALA A 450 24.15 7.99 -1.38
N LEU A 451 24.07 8.94 -0.44
CA LEU A 451 23.90 10.36 -0.79
C LEU A 451 25.02 10.82 -1.74
N LEU A 452 26.26 10.39 -1.49
CA LEU A 452 27.45 10.68 -2.29
C LEU A 452 27.54 9.85 -3.58
N SER A 453 27.40 8.53 -3.48
CA SER A 453 27.63 7.59 -4.60
C SER A 453 26.38 7.31 -5.44
N ASN A 454 25.22 7.86 -5.06
CA ASN A 454 23.87 7.53 -5.52
C ASN A 454 23.35 6.16 -5.08
N ILE A 455 24.20 5.14 -5.01
CA ILE A 455 23.84 3.79 -4.54
C ILE A 455 24.98 3.26 -3.67
N TYR A 456 24.67 2.63 -2.54
CA TYR A 456 25.65 1.97 -1.69
C TYR A 456 25.08 0.66 -1.12
N PHE A 457 25.81 -0.44 -1.25
CA PHE A 457 25.40 -1.77 -0.78
C PHE A 457 26.42 -2.33 0.20
N VAL A 458 25.91 -2.85 1.31
CA VAL A 458 26.68 -3.48 2.38
C VAL A 458 26.16 -4.90 2.57
N PRO A 459 27.01 -5.94 2.33
CA PRO A 459 26.61 -7.33 2.53
C PRO A 459 26.26 -7.65 3.99
N ASP A 460 26.99 -7.07 4.93
CA ASP A 460 26.77 -7.18 6.38
C ASP A 460 27.14 -5.86 7.08
N VAL A 461 26.17 -5.18 7.68
CA VAL A 461 26.37 -3.91 8.39
C VAL A 461 27.25 -4.07 9.63
N SER A 462 27.42 -5.30 10.13
CA SER A 462 28.34 -5.60 11.22
C SER A 462 29.81 -5.38 10.84
N ASP A 463 30.11 -5.33 9.54
CA ASP A 463 31.46 -5.04 9.03
C ASP A 463 31.79 -3.53 9.10
N LEU A 464 30.80 -2.68 9.38
CA LEU A 464 30.99 -1.23 9.52
C LEU A 464 31.43 -0.86 10.93
N TYR A 465 32.33 0.12 11.04
CA TYR A 465 32.70 0.68 12.34
C TYR A 465 31.56 1.54 12.91
N PRO A 466 31.33 1.55 14.24
CA PRO A 466 30.30 2.38 14.85
C PRO A 466 30.41 3.89 14.55
N ALA A 467 31.62 4.38 14.26
CA ALA A 467 31.83 5.77 13.83
C ALA A 467 31.30 6.03 12.40
N ASP A 468 31.36 5.01 11.55
CA ASP A 468 30.91 5.06 10.16
C ASP A 468 29.44 4.68 10.02
N TYR A 469 28.88 3.89 10.93
CA TYR A 469 27.45 3.59 10.99
C TYR A 469 26.99 3.61 12.46
N PRO A 470 26.34 4.71 12.90
CA PRO A 470 25.93 4.88 14.30
C PRO A 470 24.96 3.82 14.82
N PHE A 471 24.26 3.12 13.93
CA PHE A 471 23.20 2.15 14.26
C PHE A 471 23.65 0.68 14.13
N VAL A 472 24.95 0.38 14.07
CA VAL A 472 25.47 -0.99 13.88
C VAL A 472 24.92 -1.94 14.96
N TYR A 473 24.95 -1.52 16.22
CA TYR A 473 24.54 -2.36 17.34
C TYR A 473 23.03 -2.63 17.33
N GLU A 474 22.26 -1.59 17.07
CA GLU A 474 20.82 -1.62 17.00
C GLU A 474 20.37 -2.48 15.81
N ALA A 475 20.96 -2.27 14.62
CA ALA A 475 20.66 -3.09 13.44
C ALA A 475 20.92 -4.57 13.72
N TRP A 476 22.04 -4.89 14.38
CA TRP A 476 22.36 -6.26 14.78
C TRP A 476 21.38 -6.83 15.81
N LYS A 477 20.97 -6.04 16.82
CA LYS A 477 19.95 -6.42 17.83
C LYS A 477 18.64 -6.86 17.16
N PHE A 478 18.27 -6.24 16.05
CA PHE A 478 17.05 -6.55 15.29
C PHE A 478 17.27 -7.53 14.12
N GLY A 479 18.45 -8.16 14.02
CA GLY A 479 18.74 -9.14 12.97
C GLY A 479 18.85 -8.56 11.57
N LEU A 480 19.12 -7.26 11.45
CA LEU A 480 19.30 -6.53 10.20
C LEU A 480 20.77 -6.59 9.80
N HIS A 481 21.09 -7.48 8.85
CA HIS A 481 22.48 -7.73 8.44
C HIS A 481 22.84 -7.07 7.11
N GLY A 482 22.17 -7.41 6.01
CA GLY A 482 22.48 -6.80 4.71
C GLY A 482 21.66 -5.54 4.45
N ALA A 483 22.23 -4.54 3.80
CA ALA A 483 21.51 -3.31 3.46
C ALA A 483 21.96 -2.70 2.13
N VAL A 484 21.03 -2.07 1.41
CA VAL A 484 21.33 -1.23 0.23
C VAL A 484 20.60 0.10 0.35
N ALA A 485 21.29 1.20 0.11
CA ALA A 485 20.70 2.52 0.03
C ALA A 485 20.76 3.06 -1.40
N ILE A 486 19.64 3.63 -1.87
CA ILE A 486 19.45 4.10 -3.25
C ILE A 486 18.89 5.52 -3.20
N LYS A 487 19.60 6.47 -3.80
CA LYS A 487 19.16 7.85 -3.91
C LYS A 487 18.15 8.00 -5.04
N ILE A 488 17.05 8.69 -4.75
CA ILE A 488 16.02 9.10 -5.71
C ILE A 488 15.77 10.61 -5.61
N ARG A 489 15.25 11.18 -6.69
CA ARG A 489 14.91 12.61 -6.79
C ARG A 489 13.57 12.78 -7.47
N THR A 490 12.85 13.84 -7.10
CA THR A 490 11.66 14.25 -7.83
C THR A 490 12.05 14.78 -9.22
N THR A 491 11.21 14.59 -10.23
CA THR A 491 11.37 15.24 -11.55
C THR A 491 11.04 16.73 -11.50
N TYR A 492 10.28 17.16 -10.51
CA TYR A 492 10.11 18.58 -10.15
C TYR A 492 11.40 19.14 -9.56
N ARG A 493 11.67 20.44 -9.75
CA ARG A 493 12.88 21.11 -9.23
C ARG A 493 12.79 21.26 -7.70
N SER A 494 13.03 20.19 -6.97
CA SER A 494 13.22 20.17 -5.51
C SER A 494 14.71 20.20 -5.16
N SER A 495 15.06 20.85 -4.04
CA SER A 495 16.40 20.80 -3.44
C SER A 495 16.63 19.57 -2.57
N VAL A 496 15.64 18.68 -2.51
CA VAL A 496 15.59 17.56 -1.57
C VAL A 496 16.02 16.26 -2.25
N ASP A 497 17.00 15.60 -1.65
CA ASP A 497 17.43 14.25 -1.99
C ASP A 497 16.74 13.25 -1.04
N TYR A 498 16.15 12.19 -1.60
CA TYR A 498 15.57 11.09 -0.84
C TYR A 498 16.44 9.84 -1.01
N ILE A 499 16.73 9.14 0.09
CA ILE A 499 17.56 7.95 0.09
C ILE A 499 16.74 6.81 0.67
N LEU A 500 16.46 5.80 -0.16
CA LEU A 500 15.73 4.60 0.24
C LEU A 500 16.72 3.54 0.69
N GLU A 501 16.74 3.23 1.98
CA GLU A 501 17.59 2.20 2.57
C GLU A 501 16.77 0.93 2.83
N PHE A 502 17.06 -0.13 2.06
CA PHE A 502 16.41 -1.43 2.15
C PHE A 502 17.30 -2.40 2.92
N PHE A 503 16.76 -3.00 3.98
CA PHE A 503 17.39 -4.11 4.68
C PHE A 503 17.02 -5.43 4.01
N LEU A 504 18.00 -6.32 3.88
CA LEU A 504 17.87 -7.59 3.17
C LEU A 504 17.49 -8.74 4.13
N PRO A 505 16.80 -9.78 3.66
CA PRO A 505 16.39 -10.89 4.51
C PRO A 505 17.57 -11.60 5.18
N SER A 506 17.48 -11.78 6.50
CA SER A 506 18.54 -12.38 7.35
C SER A 506 18.91 -13.82 6.97
N LYS A 507 18.01 -14.54 6.29
CA LYS A 507 18.25 -15.92 5.82
C LYS A 507 19.23 -16.01 4.64
N MET A 508 19.46 -14.91 3.90
CA MET A 508 20.40 -14.89 2.77
C MET A 508 21.83 -14.82 3.28
N ARG A 509 22.62 -15.87 3.03
CA ARG A 509 24.01 -15.97 3.50
C ARG A 509 25.02 -15.63 2.41
N GLU A 510 24.72 -15.95 1.17
CA GLU A 510 25.66 -15.74 0.06
C GLU A 510 25.59 -14.30 -0.47
N ILE A 511 26.76 -13.68 -0.65
CA ILE A 511 26.88 -12.31 -1.18
C ILE A 511 26.29 -12.22 -2.60
N SER A 512 26.48 -13.25 -3.42
CA SER A 512 25.92 -13.37 -4.77
C SER A 512 24.39 -13.31 -4.78
N GLU A 513 23.73 -13.99 -3.84
CA GLU A 513 22.27 -13.96 -3.70
C GLU A 513 21.78 -12.57 -3.29
N LYS A 514 22.46 -11.94 -2.31
CA LYS A 514 22.16 -10.56 -1.89
C LYS A 514 22.31 -9.57 -3.04
N GLN A 515 23.39 -9.67 -3.81
CA GLN A 515 23.61 -8.83 -5.00
C GLN A 515 22.54 -9.04 -6.07
N LEU A 516 22.11 -10.28 -6.32
CA LEU A 516 21.04 -10.57 -7.24
C LEU A 516 19.72 -9.93 -6.79
N LEU A 517 19.45 -9.93 -5.49
CA LEU A 517 18.27 -9.27 -4.93
C LEU A 517 18.35 -7.74 -5.09
N VAL A 518 19.49 -7.12 -4.80
CA VAL A 518 19.70 -5.68 -5.02
C VAL A 518 19.44 -5.31 -6.48
N ASN A 519 19.91 -6.10 -7.43
CA ASN A 519 19.62 -5.90 -8.86
C ASN A 519 18.13 -6.00 -9.19
N LYS A 520 17.40 -6.92 -8.55
CA LYS A 520 15.95 -7.05 -8.70
C LYS A 520 15.21 -5.85 -8.12
N ILE A 521 15.61 -5.37 -6.93
CA ILE A 521 15.07 -4.15 -6.30
C ILE A 521 15.24 -2.96 -7.25
N LEU A 522 16.46 -2.71 -7.74
CA LEU A 522 16.73 -1.62 -8.69
C LEU A 522 15.91 -1.73 -9.97
N SER A 523 15.80 -2.93 -10.53
CA SER A 523 14.99 -3.18 -11.73
C SER A 523 13.50 -2.87 -11.50
N THR A 524 12.99 -3.17 -10.32
CA THR A 524 11.60 -2.89 -9.94
C THR A 524 11.38 -1.41 -9.67
N LEU A 525 12.29 -0.74 -8.97
CA LEU A 525 12.25 0.72 -8.80
C LEU A 525 12.25 1.46 -10.15
N LEU A 526 13.03 0.97 -11.12
CA LEU A 526 13.07 1.55 -12.47
C LEU A 526 11.78 1.32 -13.26
N LYS A 527 11.13 0.16 -13.08
CA LYS A 527 9.84 -0.15 -13.73
C LYS A 527 8.67 0.58 -13.09
N ASN A 528 8.70 0.69 -11.76
CA ASN A 528 7.65 1.29 -10.94
C ASN A 528 7.89 2.79 -10.69
N ARG A 529 8.91 3.40 -11.31
CA ARG A 529 9.08 4.85 -11.21
C ARG A 529 7.84 5.51 -11.82
N ARG A 530 7.05 6.17 -10.98
CA ARG A 530 6.07 7.14 -11.48
C ARG A 530 6.83 8.21 -12.27
N ASN A 531 6.22 8.84 -13.27
CA ASN A 531 6.88 9.90 -14.06
C ASN A 531 7.40 11.09 -13.20
N SER A 532 7.05 11.09 -11.91
CA SER A 532 7.49 11.98 -10.84
C SER A 532 8.89 11.69 -10.28
N TRP A 533 9.51 10.53 -10.54
CA TRP A 533 10.75 10.10 -9.85
C TRP A 533 11.92 9.71 -10.77
N ILE A 534 13.12 10.11 -10.36
CA ILE A 534 14.40 9.76 -10.97
C ILE A 534 15.20 8.92 -9.98
N VAL A 535 15.48 7.67 -10.32
CA VAL A 535 16.42 6.81 -9.58
C VAL A 535 17.84 7.20 -9.98
N CYS A 536 18.67 7.65 -9.04
CA CYS A 536 20.04 8.11 -9.33
C CYS A 536 21.02 6.92 -9.44
N GLY A 537 22.08 7.05 -10.25
CA GLY A 537 23.14 6.03 -10.37
C GLY A 537 22.98 5.00 -11.50
N ILE A 538 22.14 5.29 -12.50
CA ILE A 538 21.74 4.37 -13.59
C ILE A 538 22.92 3.95 -14.52
N ASP A 539 24.02 4.70 -14.53
CA ASP A 539 25.21 4.39 -15.34
C ASP A 539 26.18 3.40 -14.66
N LEU A 540 25.91 2.98 -13.42
CA LEU A 540 26.74 2.05 -12.66
C LEU A 540 26.08 0.66 -12.67
N ASN A 541 26.76 -0.36 -13.20
CA ASN A 541 26.39 -1.73 -12.85
C ASN A 541 26.59 -1.88 -11.33
N VAL A 542 25.68 -2.56 -10.63
CA VAL A 542 25.86 -2.85 -9.19
C VAL A 542 27.17 -3.62 -8.95
N ALA A 543 27.62 -4.41 -9.92
CA ALA A 543 28.94 -5.06 -9.88
C ALA A 543 30.11 -4.06 -9.84
N ASP A 544 29.99 -2.90 -10.51
CA ASP A 544 30.98 -1.83 -10.49
C ASP A 544 30.91 -1.03 -9.18
N ALA A 545 29.70 -0.75 -8.67
CA ALA A 545 29.50 -0.14 -7.36
C ALA A 545 30.08 -1.01 -6.22
N VAL A 546 29.92 -2.34 -6.28
CA VAL A 546 30.52 -3.27 -5.31
C VAL A 546 32.05 -3.39 -5.47
N SER A 547 32.56 -3.33 -6.69
CA SER A 547 34.00 -3.41 -6.96
C SER A 547 34.76 -2.17 -6.47
N GLU A 548 34.13 -0.99 -6.49
CA GLU A 548 34.71 0.24 -5.93
C GLU A 548 34.70 0.23 -4.39
N VAL A 549 33.66 -0.31 -3.75
CA VAL A 549 33.55 -0.42 -2.29
C VAL A 549 34.61 -1.38 -1.71
N THR A 550 34.78 -2.55 -2.31
CA THR A 550 35.82 -3.52 -1.90
C THR A 550 37.24 -2.99 -2.11
N ALA A 551 37.47 -2.12 -3.11
CA ALA A 551 38.75 -1.47 -3.34
C ALA A 551 39.03 -0.32 -2.35
N ALA A 552 38.02 0.47 -1.98
CA ALA A 552 38.15 1.57 -1.03
C ALA A 552 38.43 1.07 0.40
N GLU A 553 37.76 -0.01 0.83
CA GLU A 553 37.92 -0.59 2.17
C GLU A 553 39.29 -1.29 2.35
N MET A 554 39.87 -1.87 1.29
CA MET A 554 41.25 -2.39 1.34
C MET A 554 42.33 -1.30 1.37
N SER A 555 42.00 -0.06 0.98
CA SER A 555 42.97 1.06 0.97
C SER A 555 43.03 1.82 2.30
N GLY A 556 42.05 1.63 3.19
CA GLY A 556 41.95 2.30 4.51
C GLY A 556 42.86 1.72 5.60
N ILE A 557 43.51 0.58 5.38
CA ILE A 557 44.47 0.02 6.32
C ILE A 557 45.88 0.53 5.97
N THR A 558 46.19 1.76 6.34
CA THR A 558 47.59 2.18 6.51
C THR A 558 47.74 3.00 7.77
N LEU A 559 48.50 2.43 8.70
CA LEU A 559 48.94 2.97 9.98
C LEU A 559 49.35 4.45 9.91
N MET A 560 48.83 5.25 10.85
CA MET A 560 49.35 6.56 11.21
C MET A 560 50.75 6.45 11.89
N PRO A 561 51.54 7.54 11.94
CA PRO A 561 52.91 7.56 11.40
C PRO A 561 54.01 7.45 12.46
N ASN A 562 55.22 7.10 12.02
CA ASN A 562 56.44 7.52 12.73
C ASN A 562 57.49 8.08 11.76
N SER A 563 57.71 9.39 11.93
CA SER A 563 58.94 10.17 11.73
C SER A 563 59.90 9.82 10.58
N GLY A 564 60.11 10.79 9.67
CA GLY A 564 61.45 11.09 9.16
C GLY A 564 61.59 11.39 7.67
N ARG A 565 61.80 12.68 7.38
CA ARG A 565 62.57 13.29 6.26
C ARG A 565 61.97 13.34 4.85
N ASP A 566 61.73 14.61 4.49
CA ASP A 566 62.16 15.31 3.27
C ASP A 566 61.56 14.97 1.90
N SER A 567 60.82 15.98 1.42
CA SER A 567 61.03 16.71 0.14
C SER A 567 60.02 16.54 -1.00
N SER A 568 59.44 17.70 -1.34
CA SER A 568 58.97 18.20 -2.65
C SER A 568 57.74 17.59 -3.36
N HIS A 569 56.64 18.34 -3.31
CA HIS A 569 55.97 18.98 -4.47
C HIS A 569 55.89 18.23 -5.82
N LEU A 570 54.67 17.87 -6.28
CA LEU A 570 53.95 18.46 -7.44
C LEU A 570 52.84 17.56 -8.02
N ASN A 571 51.79 18.24 -8.49
CA ASN A 571 50.56 17.80 -9.17
C ASN A 571 50.76 16.90 -10.40
N ALA A 572 49.73 16.11 -10.79
CA ALA A 572 48.95 16.33 -12.04
C ALA A 572 48.13 15.11 -12.56
N SER A 573 46.85 15.40 -12.85
CA SER A 573 46.02 14.99 -14.00
C SER A 573 46.13 13.57 -14.61
N THR A 574 45.00 12.86 -14.67
CA THR A 574 44.82 11.66 -15.50
C THR A 574 43.82 11.89 -16.64
N GLY A 575 44.36 11.92 -17.87
CA GLY A 575 43.59 11.83 -19.11
C GLY A 575 43.40 10.39 -19.59
N ASN A 576 42.30 10.16 -20.31
CA ASN A 576 41.82 8.90 -20.89
C ASN A 576 42.86 8.07 -21.66
N LYS A 577 42.99 6.77 -21.36
CA LYS A 577 43.83 5.79 -22.09
C LYS A 577 42.98 4.84 -22.97
N ARG A 578 43.30 4.72 -24.26
CA ARG A 578 42.78 3.66 -25.18
C ARG A 578 43.53 2.33 -24.98
N ARG A 579 42.80 1.19 -24.97
CA ARG A 579 43.34 -0.18 -24.77
C ARG A 579 44.15 -0.73 -25.96
N ARG A 580 45.19 -1.53 -25.68
CA ARG A 580 46.03 -2.28 -26.66
C ARG A 580 45.48 -3.68 -26.91
N THR A 581 45.55 -4.19 -28.15
CA THR A 581 44.85 -5.40 -28.60
C THR A 581 45.72 -6.61 -28.93
N SER A 582 47.05 -6.50 -28.91
CA SER A 582 47.95 -7.62 -29.28
C SER A 582 48.27 -8.54 -28.08
N GLU A 583 48.17 -9.85 -28.28
CA GLU A 583 48.33 -10.85 -27.20
C GLU A 583 49.71 -10.85 -26.52
N VAL A 584 50.77 -10.36 -27.20
CA VAL A 584 52.11 -10.29 -26.61
C VAL A 584 52.16 -9.46 -25.33
N TRP A 585 51.25 -8.48 -25.20
CA TRP A 585 51.14 -7.62 -24.01
C TRP A 585 50.72 -8.37 -22.74
N LYS A 586 50.24 -9.62 -22.84
CA LYS A 586 50.05 -10.48 -21.66
C LYS A 586 51.38 -10.73 -20.91
N HIS A 587 52.50 -10.75 -21.64
CA HIS A 587 53.83 -11.08 -21.12
C HIS A 587 54.75 -9.86 -20.87
N PHE A 588 54.23 -8.66 -21.11
CA PHE A 588 54.98 -7.41 -20.91
C PHE A 588 54.17 -6.45 -20.06
N GLU A 589 54.85 -5.67 -19.23
CA GLU A 589 54.28 -4.58 -18.45
C GLU A 589 54.60 -3.25 -19.13
N GLU A 590 53.60 -2.38 -19.28
CA GLU A 590 53.77 -1.07 -19.90
C GLU A 590 54.06 -0.04 -18.82
N VAL A 591 55.25 0.55 -18.87
CA VAL A 591 55.69 1.57 -17.91
C VAL A 591 55.99 2.85 -18.68
N ARG A 592 55.49 3.99 -18.17
CA ARG A 592 55.78 5.30 -18.73
C ARG A 592 56.77 6.01 -17.82
N GLU A 593 58.01 6.14 -18.28
CA GLU A 593 59.08 6.84 -17.57
C GLU A 593 59.50 8.06 -18.42
N ASN A 594 59.52 9.25 -17.82
CA ASN A 594 59.92 10.51 -18.47
C ASN A 594 59.20 10.82 -19.78
N GLY A 595 57.90 10.49 -19.87
CA GLY A 595 57.07 10.74 -21.05
C GLY A 595 57.23 9.71 -22.17
N GLU A 596 58.19 8.79 -22.05
CA GLU A 596 58.41 7.73 -23.03
C GLU A 596 57.76 6.42 -22.57
N LEU A 597 57.19 5.68 -23.53
CA LEU A 597 56.51 4.41 -23.24
C LEU A 597 57.47 3.23 -23.38
N TRP A 598 57.54 2.40 -22.34
CA TRP A 598 58.37 1.21 -22.28
C TRP A 598 57.51 -0.04 -22.08
N ALA A 599 57.94 -1.13 -22.71
CA ALA A 599 57.41 -2.47 -22.56
C ALA A 599 58.49 -3.33 -21.89
N ILE A 600 58.23 -3.75 -20.65
CA ILE A 600 59.18 -4.50 -19.83
C ILE A 600 58.75 -5.95 -19.79
N CYS A 601 59.62 -6.88 -20.18
CA CYS A 601 59.29 -8.31 -20.14
C CYS A 601 59.11 -8.75 -18.69
N LYS A 602 57.96 -9.32 -18.34
CA LYS A 602 57.67 -9.76 -16.96
C LYS A 602 58.58 -10.89 -16.47
N SER A 603 59.20 -11.64 -17.38
CA SER A 603 59.99 -12.84 -17.03
C SER A 603 61.49 -12.59 -16.88
N CYS A 604 62.05 -11.60 -17.58
CA CYS A 604 63.49 -11.31 -17.55
C CYS A 604 63.82 -9.83 -17.38
N SER A 605 62.79 -9.00 -17.22
CA SER A 605 62.88 -7.54 -17.01
C SER A 605 63.59 -6.77 -18.13
N THR A 606 63.82 -7.40 -19.30
CA THR A 606 64.39 -6.72 -20.47
C THR A 606 63.41 -5.69 -21.01
N ARG A 607 63.91 -4.47 -21.27
CA ARG A 607 63.11 -3.32 -21.66
C ARG A 607 63.11 -3.09 -23.18
N TYR A 608 61.95 -2.80 -23.74
CA TYR A 608 61.73 -2.43 -25.14
C TYR A 608 60.90 -1.14 -25.23
N ARG A 609 61.01 -0.40 -26.33
CA ARG A 609 60.14 0.76 -26.59
C ARG A 609 58.70 0.30 -26.87
N GLY A 610 57.72 0.86 -26.17
CA GLY A 610 56.31 0.44 -26.18
C GLY A 610 55.37 1.32 -27.02
N GLU A 611 55.88 2.35 -27.69
CA GLU A 611 55.07 3.28 -28.50
C GLU A 611 54.22 2.57 -29.56
N SER A 612 52.96 3.03 -29.74
CA SER A 612 52.02 2.44 -30.70
C SER A 612 52.52 2.38 -32.14
N THR A 613 53.39 3.32 -32.51
CA THR A 613 53.87 3.52 -33.87
C THR A 613 54.90 2.48 -34.30
N ARG A 614 55.46 1.68 -33.38
CA ARG A 614 56.58 0.76 -33.68
C ARG A 614 56.16 -0.71 -33.84
N GLY A 615 54.87 -1.02 -33.67
CA GLY A 615 54.34 -2.38 -33.75
C GLY A 615 54.89 -3.32 -32.67
N THR A 616 54.47 -4.59 -32.68
CA THR A 616 54.83 -5.57 -31.62
C THR A 616 55.86 -6.62 -32.05
N THR A 617 56.49 -6.47 -33.22
CA THR A 617 57.39 -7.48 -33.80
C THR A 617 58.65 -7.74 -32.96
N ASN A 618 59.22 -6.69 -32.34
CA ASN A 618 60.42 -6.84 -31.49
C ASN A 618 60.11 -7.56 -30.17
N LEU A 619 58.90 -7.34 -29.63
CA LEU A 619 58.41 -8.02 -28.42
C LEU A 619 58.21 -9.52 -28.69
N HIS A 620 57.65 -9.88 -29.86
CA HIS A 620 57.51 -11.28 -30.26
C HIS A 620 58.85 -11.97 -30.52
N LYS A 621 59.82 -11.29 -31.15
CA LYS A 621 61.17 -11.83 -31.34
C LYS A 621 61.87 -12.09 -30.01
N HIS A 622 61.77 -11.15 -29.07
CA HIS A 622 62.27 -11.34 -27.70
C HIS A 622 61.61 -12.54 -27.02
N LEU A 623 60.28 -12.65 -27.09
CA LEU A 623 59.53 -13.72 -26.43
C LEU A 623 59.96 -15.13 -26.91
N LYS A 624 60.40 -15.27 -28.17
CA LYS A 624 60.88 -16.54 -28.74
C LYS A 624 62.26 -16.97 -28.25
N SER A 625 63.08 -16.04 -27.76
CA SER A 625 64.46 -16.31 -27.31
C SER A 625 64.71 -15.92 -25.84
N CYS A 626 63.65 -15.61 -25.08
CA CYS A 626 63.75 -15.14 -23.71
C CYS A 626 64.23 -16.27 -22.77
N ALA A 627 65.42 -16.10 -22.19
CA ALA A 627 66.04 -17.10 -21.32
C ALA A 627 65.28 -17.32 -20.00
N GLY A 628 64.53 -16.32 -19.52
CA GLY A 628 63.70 -16.42 -18.31
C GLY A 628 62.34 -17.11 -18.51
N ARG A 629 62.11 -17.71 -19.69
CA ARG A 629 60.87 -18.41 -20.04
C ARG A 629 61.05 -19.93 -20.21
N LYS A 630 62.29 -20.43 -20.09
CA LYS A 630 62.60 -21.87 -20.11
C LYS A 630 62.42 -22.49 -18.74
#